data_AF-A0A7W7D2U1-F1
#
_entry.id   AF-A0A7W7D2U1-F1
#
_cell.length_a   1.000
_cell.length_b   1.000
_cell.length_c   1.000
_cell.angle_alpha   90.00
_cell.angle_beta   90.00
_cell.angle_gamma   90.00
#
_symmetry.space_group_name_H-M   'P 1'
#
loop_
_entity.id
_entity.type
_entity.pdbx_description
1 polymer ?
#
loop_
_entity_poly.entity_id
_entity_poly.type
_entity_poly.pdbx_seq_one_letter_code
_entity_poly.pdbx_strand_id
1 'polypeptide(L)'
;MAGTPNYPRDFTDEVRDLRASRTAAQTAGQSRVAYTSASQGLILPNMASDPPAPASGVVLYAKAGHFFVREADGSIHQLTS
;
A
#
# COMPACT_ATOMS: atom_id res chain seq x y z
N MET A 1 -18.57 -26.75 -42.76
CA MET A 1 -18.18 -25.93 -41.60
C MET A 1 -17.87 -26.86 -40.45
N ALA A 2 -16.58 -27.17 -40.21
CA ALA A 2 -16.17 -28.03 -39.11
C ALA A 2 -16.23 -27.21 -37.82
N GLY A 3 -17.21 -27.49 -36.96
CA GLY A 3 -17.25 -26.93 -35.61
C GLY A 3 -16.02 -27.42 -34.84
N THR A 4 -15.26 -26.50 -34.27
CA THR A 4 -14.19 -26.85 -33.34
C THR A 4 -14.79 -27.74 -32.24
N PRO A 5 -14.22 -28.93 -31.96
CA PRO A 5 -14.74 -29.79 -30.91
C PRO A 5 -14.74 -29.02 -29.59
N ASN A 6 -15.90 -28.89 -28.95
CA ASN A 6 -16.02 -28.31 -27.63
C ASN A 6 -15.48 -29.34 -26.63
N TYR A 7 -14.17 -29.34 -26.41
CA TYR A 7 -13.54 -30.19 -25.42
C TYR A 7 -14.04 -29.76 -24.03
N PRO A 8 -14.57 -30.69 -23.21
CA PRO A 8 -14.89 -30.39 -21.83
C PRO A 8 -13.63 -29.88 -21.14
N ARG A 9 -13.74 -28.80 -20.34
CA ARG A 9 -12.59 -28.22 -19.65
C ARG A 9 -11.90 -29.31 -18.86
N ASP A 10 -10.63 -29.55 -19.16
CA ASP A 10 -9.82 -30.54 -18.46
C ASP A 10 -9.57 -30.01 -17.04
N PHE A 11 -9.53 -30.89 -16.04
CA PHE A 11 -9.25 -30.50 -14.65
C PHE A 11 -7.94 -29.73 -14.51
N THR A 12 -7.01 -29.94 -15.46
CA THR A 12 -5.74 -29.20 -15.53
C THR A 12 -5.94 -27.72 -15.84
N ASP A 13 -6.90 -27.38 -16.72
CA ASP A 13 -7.25 -26.00 -17.05
C ASP A 13 -7.95 -25.32 -15.89
N GLU A 14 -8.85 -26.03 -15.22
CA GLU A 14 -9.51 -25.53 -14.01
C GLU A 14 -8.49 -25.22 -12.90
N VAL A 15 -7.51 -26.10 -12.67
CA VAL A 15 -6.44 -25.88 -11.69
C VAL A 15 -5.58 -24.68 -12.06
N ARG A 16 -5.32 -24.45 -13.35
CA ARG A 16 -4.58 -23.27 -13.83
C ARG A 16 -5.37 -21.99 -13.58
N ASP A 17 -6.65 -21.97 -13.90
CA ASP A 17 -7.54 -20.82 -13.66
C ASP A 17 -7.73 -20.53 -12.16
N LEU A 18 -7.82 -21.58 -11.34
CA LEU A 18 -7.87 -21.48 -9.88
C LEU A 18 -6.58 -20.87 -9.30
N ARG A 19 -5.42 -21.23 -9.84
CA ARG A 19 -4.13 -20.64 -9.42
C ARG A 19 -4.03 -19.18 -9.85
N ALA A 20 -4.45 -18.85 -11.07
CA ALA A 20 -4.45 -17.48 -11.58
C ALA A 20 -5.39 -16.58 -10.77
N SER A 21 -6.61 -17.04 -10.48
CA SER A 21 -7.58 -16.30 -9.66
C SER A 21 -7.12 -16.12 -8.21
N ARG A 22 -6.55 -17.16 -7.58
CA ARG A 22 -5.96 -17.02 -6.22
C ARG A 22 -4.80 -16.04 -6.20
N THR A 23 -3.91 -16.09 -7.20
CA THR A 23 -2.79 -15.16 -7.29
C THR A 23 -3.29 -13.72 -7.45
N ALA A 24 -4.26 -13.48 -8.34
CA ALA A 24 -4.86 -12.16 -8.52
C ALA A 24 -5.56 -11.64 -7.23
N ALA A 25 -6.26 -12.51 -6.52
CA ALA A 25 -6.89 -12.17 -5.24
C ALA A 25 -5.86 -11.88 -4.13
N GLN A 26 -4.75 -12.63 -4.10
CA GLN A 26 -3.64 -12.40 -3.17
C GLN A 26 -2.91 -11.08 -3.47
N THR A 27 -2.66 -10.77 -4.75
CA THR A 27 -2.08 -9.49 -5.17
C THR A 27 -3.00 -8.31 -4.85
N ALA A 28 -4.32 -8.46 -5.04
CA ALA A 28 -5.30 -7.44 -4.66
C ALA A 28 -5.36 -7.25 -3.12
N GLY A 29 -5.16 -8.31 -2.34
CA GLY A 29 -5.04 -8.25 -0.88
C GLY A 29 -3.73 -7.62 -0.39
N GLN A 30 -2.61 -7.85 -1.08
CA GLN A 30 -1.30 -7.27 -0.75
C GLN A 30 -1.25 -5.74 -0.94
N SER A 31 -2.13 -5.16 -1.75
CA SER A 31 -2.23 -3.70 -1.93
C SER A 31 -3.03 -3.00 -0.82
N ARG A 32 -3.58 -3.73 0.16
CA ARG A 32 -4.13 -3.15 1.39
C ARG A 32 -3.11 -3.32 2.49
N VAL A 33 -2.25 -2.31 2.65
CA VAL A 33 -1.49 -2.14 3.89
C VAL A 33 -2.53 -2.01 5.00
N ALA A 34 -2.62 -3.02 5.88
CA ALA A 34 -3.45 -2.92 7.05
C ALA A 34 -3.00 -1.67 7.81
N TYR A 35 -3.91 -0.72 8.02
CA TYR A 35 -3.67 0.38 8.95
C TYR A 35 -3.55 -0.26 10.33
N THR A 36 -2.32 -0.60 10.72
CA THR A 36 -2.00 -1.04 12.06
C THR A 36 -2.35 0.12 12.96
N SER A 37 -3.51 0.03 13.62
CA SER A 37 -3.80 0.82 14.81
C SER A 37 -2.63 0.57 15.76
N ALA A 38 -1.72 1.55 15.86
CA ALA A 38 -0.61 1.49 16.77
C ALA A 38 -1.18 1.58 18.18
N SER A 39 -1.50 0.43 18.78
CA SER A 39 -2.09 0.30 20.10
C SER A 39 -1.20 0.86 21.22
N GLN A 40 0.06 1.16 20.92
CA GLN A 40 1.03 1.77 21.83
C GLN A 40 1.53 3.15 21.37
N GLY A 41 0.87 3.75 20.39
CA GLY A 41 1.30 5.02 19.79
C GLY A 41 2.32 4.83 18.67
N LEU A 42 2.41 5.83 17.79
CA LEU A 42 3.37 5.87 16.68
C LEU A 42 4.65 6.54 17.17
N ILE A 43 5.72 5.77 17.32
CA ILE A 43 7.05 6.30 17.63
C ILE A 43 7.75 6.61 16.31
N LEU A 44 8.00 7.90 16.05
CA LEU A 44 8.81 8.36 14.93
C LEU A 44 10.18 8.80 15.44
N PRO A 45 11.29 8.35 14.83
CA PRO A 45 12.61 8.84 15.17
C PRO A 45 12.74 10.32 14.80
N ASN A 46 13.41 11.10 15.64
CA ASN A 46 13.70 12.51 15.36
C ASN A 46 14.64 12.63 14.16
N MET A 47 14.20 13.33 13.12
CA MET A 47 15.00 13.64 11.96
C MET A 47 15.84 14.91 12.20
N ALA A 48 17.06 14.93 11.65
CA ALA A 48 17.96 16.08 11.74
C ALA A 48 17.53 17.25 10.83
N SER A 49 16.86 16.95 9.71
CA SER A 49 16.39 17.91 8.71
C SER A 49 15.03 17.51 8.17
N ASP A 50 14.32 18.48 7.59
CA ASP A 50 13.00 18.25 7.01
C ASP A 50 13.11 17.35 5.77
N PRO A 51 12.30 16.27 5.68
CA PRO A 51 12.31 15.37 4.53
C PRO A 51 11.84 16.11 3.26
N PRO A 52 12.32 15.76 2.05
CA PRO A 52 11.89 16.39 0.81
C PRO A 52 10.36 16.28 0.63
N ALA A 53 9.76 17.25 -0.08
CA ALA A 53 8.32 17.25 -0.33
C ALA A 53 7.94 15.97 -1.10
N PRO A 54 6.92 15.21 -0.65
CA PRO A 54 6.47 14.04 -1.38
C PRO A 54 5.83 14.47 -2.71
N ALA A 55 5.99 13.66 -3.77
CA ALA A 55 5.37 13.93 -5.07
C ALA A 55 3.83 13.86 -5.03
N SER A 56 3.26 13.21 -4.00
CA SER A 56 1.83 13.15 -3.73
C SER A 56 1.59 12.76 -2.27
N GLY A 57 0.57 13.33 -1.63
CA GLY A 57 0.17 13.03 -0.25
C GLY A 57 0.90 13.86 0.80
N VAL A 58 1.09 13.27 1.98
CA VAL A 58 1.70 13.92 3.15
C VAL A 58 2.76 13.03 3.78
N VAL A 59 3.83 13.64 4.28
CA VAL A 59 4.86 12.97 5.07
C VAL A 59 4.74 13.42 6.52
N LEU A 60 4.49 12.49 7.42
CA LEU A 60 4.56 12.71 8.86
C LEU A 60 5.98 12.40 9.35
N TYR A 61 6.59 13.35 10.04
CA TYR A 61 7.94 13.20 10.61
C TYR A 61 8.03 13.87 11.98
N ALA A 62 8.99 13.45 12.79
CA ALA A 62 9.31 14.08 14.06
C ALA A 62 10.63 14.87 13.93
N LYS A 63 10.68 16.06 14.50
CA LYS A 63 11.89 16.90 14.55
C LYS A 63 11.92 17.64 15.88
N ALA A 64 13.07 17.65 16.54
CA ALA A 64 13.24 18.29 17.85
C ALA A 64 12.18 17.91 18.90
N GLY A 65 11.62 16.68 18.83
CA GLY A 65 10.57 16.22 19.75
C GLY A 65 9.15 16.68 19.41
N HIS A 66 8.95 17.41 18.31
CA HIS A 66 7.64 17.81 17.81
C HIS A 66 7.27 17.04 16.55
N PHE A 67 5.97 16.81 16.35
CA PHE A 67 5.45 16.23 15.12
C PHE A 67 5.23 17.30 14.07
N PHE A 68 5.68 17.01 12.86
CA PHE A 68 5.51 17.82 11.67
C PHE A 68 4.84 17.02 10.56
N VAL A 69 4.04 17.72 9.76
CA VAL A 69 3.49 17.25 8.51
C VAL A 69 4.09 18.08 7.40
N ARG A 70 4.61 17.42 6.36
CA ARG A 70 4.95 18.06 5.10
C ARG A 70 3.97 17.62 4.03
N GLU A 71 3.30 18.58 3.42
CA GLU A 71 2.37 18.34 2.32
C GLU A 71 3.11 18.33 0.97
N ALA A 72 2.46 17.78 -0.06
CA ALA A 72 3.01 17.71 -1.41
C ALA A 72 3.21 19.09 -2.08
N ASP A 73 2.52 20.12 -1.58
CA ASP A 73 2.74 21.52 -1.97
C ASP A 73 4.05 22.11 -1.41
N GLY A 74 4.71 21.37 -0.50
CA GLY A 74 5.93 21.78 0.19
C GLY A 74 5.70 22.49 1.52
N SER A 75 4.46 22.74 1.93
CA SER A 75 4.09 23.36 3.20
C SER A 75 4.44 22.44 4.37
N ILE A 76 4.90 23.05 5.47
CA ILE A 76 5.27 22.34 6.71
C ILE A 76 4.40 22.85 7.86
N HIS A 77 3.70 21.94 8.52
CA HIS A 77 2.81 22.23 9.63
C HIS A 77 3.27 21.47 10.88
N GLN A 78 3.43 22.18 12.00
CA GLN A 78 3.67 21.57 13.30
C GLN A 78 2.34 21.12 13.90
N LEU A 79 2.23 19.84 14.28
CA LEU A 79 1.01 19.26 14.84
C LEU A 79 0.92 19.37 16.37
N THR A 80 2.06 19.50 17.04
CA THR A 80 2.13 19.53 18.50
C THR A 80 2.69 20.86 18.99
N SER A 81 1.91 21.59 19.79
CA SER A 81 2.35 22.80 20.50
C SER A 81 3.37 22.49 21.60
#